data_AF-A0A1H1RAD2-F1
#
_entry.id   AF-A0A1H1RAD2-F1
#
_cell.length_a   1.000
_cell.length_b   1.000
_cell.length_c   1.000
_cell.angle_alpha   90.00
_cell.angle_beta   90.00
_cell.angle_gamma   90.00
#
_symmetry.space_group_name_H-M   'P 1'
#
loop_
_entity.id
_entity.type
_entity.pdbx_description
1 polymer ?
#
loop_
_entity_poly.entity_id
_entity_poly.type
_entity_poly.pdbx_seq_one_letter_code
_entity_poly.pdbx_strand_id
1 'polypeptide(L)'
;MPKASSNPTQRPRKRAQVGAPEPRPVREAVERVLAVLVVVFGAIAVLGFAATLAHVAFRDGNPFFAGVLWQWAYWLPLVALPVMIVCVVALVVLSASGKARRR
;
A
#
# COMPACT_ATOMS: atom_id res chain seq x y z
N MET A 1 -23.46 59.61 -33.53
CA MET A 1 -22.21 59.85 -32.77
C MET A 1 -22.36 59.31 -31.36
N PRO A 2 -21.25 58.85 -30.74
CA PRO A 2 -21.13 57.65 -29.90
C PRO A 2 -21.42 57.97 -28.41
N LYS A 3 -21.65 57.00 -27.52
CA LYS A 3 -20.58 56.28 -26.83
C LYS A 3 -21.08 54.97 -26.23
N ALA A 4 -20.37 53.90 -26.59
CA ALA A 4 -20.38 52.61 -25.95
C ALA A 4 -20.05 52.77 -24.45
N SER A 5 -20.97 52.31 -23.60
CA SER A 5 -20.69 52.05 -22.19
C SER A 5 -19.88 50.75 -22.11
N SER A 6 -18.56 50.87 -22.30
CA SER A 6 -17.59 49.84 -21.96
C SER A 6 -17.61 49.65 -20.44
N ASN A 7 -18.19 48.54 -20.00
CA ASN A 7 -18.27 48.17 -18.59
C ASN A 7 -16.87 47.80 -18.07
N PRO A 8 -16.28 48.54 -17.11
CA PRO A 8 -14.89 48.38 -16.69
C PRO A 8 -14.67 47.21 -15.71
N THR A 9 -15.67 46.34 -15.50
CA THR A 9 -15.57 45.21 -14.56
C THR A 9 -15.24 43.87 -15.21
N GLN A 10 -14.90 43.82 -16.50
CA GLN A 10 -14.27 42.63 -17.09
C GLN A 10 -12.83 42.47 -16.55
N ARG A 11 -12.72 41.99 -15.32
CA ARG A 11 -11.48 41.52 -14.72
C ARG A 11 -11.04 40.28 -15.51
N PRO A 12 -9.91 40.32 -16.24
CA PRO A 12 -9.52 39.23 -17.11
C PRO A 12 -8.93 38.09 -16.27
N ARG A 13 -9.28 36.87 -16.66
CA ARG A 13 -8.59 35.60 -16.35
C ARG A 13 -8.34 35.30 -14.86
N LYS A 14 -9.28 34.59 -14.25
CA LYS A 14 -8.89 33.34 -13.59
C LYS A 14 -8.87 32.28 -14.70
N ARG A 15 -7.71 32.15 -15.35
CA ARG A 15 -7.38 30.97 -16.15
C ARG A 15 -7.67 29.82 -15.19
N ALA A 16 -8.75 29.07 -15.42
CA ALA A 16 -8.95 27.81 -14.73
C ALA A 16 -7.61 27.10 -14.87
N GLN A 17 -6.92 26.90 -13.75
CA GLN A 17 -5.81 25.96 -13.74
C GLN A 17 -6.47 24.68 -14.21
N VAL A 18 -6.29 24.37 -15.49
CA VAL A 18 -6.43 23.04 -16.03
C VAL A 18 -5.34 22.29 -15.29
N GLY A 19 -5.66 21.89 -14.05
CA GLY A 19 -4.87 20.95 -13.31
C GLY A 19 -4.76 19.77 -14.23
N ALA A 20 -3.54 19.49 -14.68
CA ALA A 20 -3.22 18.35 -15.51
C ALA A 20 -4.02 17.14 -15.00
N PRO A 21 -4.67 16.36 -15.88
CA PRO A 21 -5.46 15.21 -15.45
C PRO A 21 -4.61 14.36 -14.53
N GLU A 22 -4.94 14.39 -13.24
CA GLU A 22 -4.19 13.64 -12.23
C GLU A 22 -4.31 12.16 -12.58
N PRO A 23 -3.23 11.37 -12.48
CA PRO A 23 -3.31 9.92 -12.55
C PRO A 23 -3.94 9.35 -11.26
N ARG A 24 -5.13 9.85 -10.90
CA ARG A 24 -5.96 9.34 -9.80
C ARG A 24 -6.23 7.83 -9.90
N PRO A 25 -6.58 7.26 -11.08
CA PRO A 25 -6.89 5.82 -11.13
C PRO A 25 -5.67 4.95 -10.86
N VAL A 26 -4.47 5.37 -11.29
CA VAL A 26 -3.24 4.59 -11.09
C VAL A 26 -2.83 4.62 -9.62
N ARG A 27 -2.87 5.78 -8.97
CA ARG A 27 -2.52 5.91 -7.55
C ARG A 27 -3.47 5.10 -6.66
N GLU A 28 -4.77 5.18 -6.91
CA GLU A 28 -5.78 4.40 -6.17
C GLU A 28 -5.60 2.89 -6.39
N ALA A 29 -5.29 2.46 -7.61
CA ALA A 29 -4.98 1.06 -7.89
C ALA A 29 -3.72 0.59 -7.15
N VAL A 30 -2.65 1.38 -7.14
CA VAL A 30 -1.41 1.07 -6.42
C VAL A 30 -1.64 0.96 -4.92
N GLU A 31 -2.39 1.90 -4.31
CA GLU A 31 -2.74 1.83 -2.88
C GLU A 31 -3.55 0.57 -2.55
N ARG A 32 -4.53 0.20 -3.39
CA ARG A 32 -5.30 -1.04 -3.21
C ARG A 32 -4.42 -2.27 -3.28
N VAL A 33 -3.53 -2.34 -4.28
CA VAL A 33 -2.61 -3.47 -4.43
C VAL A 33 -1.68 -3.57 -3.22
N LEU A 34 -1.08 -2.45 -2.78
CA LEU A 34 -0.23 -2.45 -1.59
C LEU A 34 -1.01 -2.89 -0.34
N ALA A 35 -2.24 -2.43 -0.15
CA ALA A 35 -3.08 -2.84 0.98
C ALA A 35 -3.35 -4.35 0.95
N VAL A 36 -3.68 -4.91 -0.23
CA VAL A 36 -3.84 -6.36 -0.40
C VAL A 36 -2.54 -7.08 -0.08
N LEU A 37 -1.39 -6.60 -0.57
CA LEU A 37 -0.09 -7.21 -0.28
C LEU A 37 0.23 -7.21 1.22
N VAL A 38 -0.06 -6.13 1.94
CA VAL A 38 0.11 -6.09 3.41
C VAL A 38 -0.69 -7.20 4.09
N VAL A 39 -1.96 -7.36 3.71
CA VAL A 39 -2.82 -8.42 4.28
C VAL A 39 -2.29 -9.80 3.94
N VAL A 40 -1.90 -10.02 2.67
CA VAL A 40 -1.36 -11.31 2.21
C VAL A 40 -0.07 -11.67 2.95
N PHE A 41 0.91 -10.76 2.99
CA PHE A 41 2.17 -11.01 3.70
C PHE A 41 1.98 -11.13 5.20
N GLY A 42 1.08 -10.34 5.80
CA GLY A 42 0.71 -10.49 7.21
C GLY A 42 0.12 -11.87 7.51
N ALA A 43 -0.83 -12.34 6.70
CA ALA A 43 -1.41 -13.67 6.84
C ALA A 43 -0.38 -14.78 6.68
N ILE A 44 0.51 -14.67 5.67
CA ILE A 44 1.62 -15.60 5.45
C ILE A 44 2.55 -15.64 6.67
N ALA A 45 2.89 -14.48 7.24
CA ALA A 45 3.75 -14.41 8.41
C ALA A 45 3.11 -15.10 9.62
N VAL A 46 1.82 -14.84 9.89
CA VAL A 46 1.09 -15.45 11.00
C VAL A 46 0.97 -16.97 10.82
N LEU A 47 0.59 -17.42 9.62
CA LEU A 47 0.49 -18.85 9.33
C LEU A 47 1.85 -19.54 9.40
N GLY A 48 2.90 -18.92 8.87
CA GLY A 48 4.27 -19.41 8.96
C GLY A 48 4.72 -19.57 10.41
N PHE A 49 4.50 -18.55 11.24
CA PHE A 49 4.81 -18.60 12.67
C PHE A 49 4.01 -19.68 13.41
N ALA A 50 2.71 -19.80 13.14
CA ALA A 50 1.88 -20.86 13.73
C ALA A 50 2.35 -22.26 13.33
N ALA A 51 2.73 -22.45 12.06
CA ALA A 51 3.31 -23.68 11.56
C ALA A 51 4.65 -24.00 12.23
N THR A 52 5.49 -22.98 12.46
CA THR A 52 6.73 -23.12 13.24
C THR A 52 6.47 -23.61 14.66
N LEU A 53 5.50 -23.01 15.37
CA LEU A 53 5.13 -23.44 16.71
C LEU A 53 4.62 -24.88 16.73
N ALA A 54 3.77 -25.25 15.77
CA ALA A 54 3.27 -26.62 15.64
C ALA A 54 4.40 -27.62 15.39
N HIS A 55 5.34 -27.28 14.51
CA HIS A 55 6.53 -28.10 14.28
C HIS A 55 7.32 -28.32 15.57
N VAL A 56 7.64 -27.27 16.32
CA VAL A 56 8.39 -27.39 17.58
C VAL A 56 7.62 -28.20 18.63
N ALA A 57 6.31 -27.97 18.76
CA ALA A 57 5.49 -28.62 19.77
C ALA A 57 5.28 -30.12 19.52
N PHE A 58 5.17 -30.55 18.26
CA PHE A 58 4.83 -31.92 17.90
C PHE A 58 5.97 -32.73 17.29
N ARG A 59 7.16 -32.14 17.13
CA ARG A 59 8.32 -32.76 16.45
C ARG A 59 8.68 -34.13 17.04
N ASP A 60 8.66 -34.26 18.36
CA ASP A 60 9.16 -35.46 19.07
C ASP A 60 8.06 -36.52 19.20
N GLY A 61 6.78 -36.15 19.00
CA GLY A 61 5.63 -37.04 19.14
C GLY A 61 5.01 -37.52 17.83
N ASN A 62 5.33 -36.89 16.70
CA ASN A 62 4.74 -37.23 15.41
C ASN A 62 5.76 -37.03 14.25
N PRO A 63 6.10 -38.10 13.50
CA PRO A 63 7.11 -38.06 12.45
C PRO A 63 6.71 -37.15 11.27
N PHE A 64 5.43 -36.84 11.08
CA PHE A 64 4.98 -35.85 10.10
C PHE A 64 5.58 -34.46 10.37
N PHE A 65 5.66 -34.08 11.63
CA PHE A 65 6.25 -32.80 12.02
C PHE A 65 7.78 -32.86 11.98
N ALA A 66 8.43 -34.01 12.13
CA ALA A 66 9.89 -34.13 12.02
C ALA A 66 10.45 -33.92 10.59
N GLY A 67 9.59 -33.80 9.57
CA GLY A 67 10.00 -33.65 8.17
C GLY A 67 10.69 -32.32 7.84
N VAL A 68 11.61 -32.37 6.88
CA VAL A 68 12.40 -31.21 6.38
C VAL A 68 11.52 -30.09 5.82
N LEU A 69 10.30 -30.42 5.35
CA LEU A 69 9.36 -29.43 4.80
C LEU A 69 8.99 -28.33 5.82
N TRP A 70 8.96 -28.66 7.12
CA TRP A 70 8.68 -27.72 8.19
C TRP A 70 9.80 -26.71 8.44
N GLN A 71 11.03 -26.97 7.96
CA GLN A 71 12.12 -26.00 8.04
C GLN A 71 11.82 -24.74 7.21
N TRP A 72 11.07 -24.87 6.11
CA TRP A 72 10.61 -23.73 5.31
C TRP A 72 9.59 -22.86 6.04
N ALA A 73 8.86 -23.41 7.02
CA ALA A 73 7.93 -22.65 7.86
C ALA A 73 8.65 -21.54 8.65
N TYR A 74 9.91 -21.75 9.04
CA TYR A 74 10.71 -20.74 9.72
C TYR A 74 11.10 -19.57 8.80
N TRP A 75 11.28 -19.82 7.51
CA TRP A 75 11.64 -18.79 6.53
C TRP A 75 10.47 -17.88 6.18
N LEU A 76 9.24 -18.42 6.20
CA LEU A 76 8.02 -17.70 5.86
C LEU A 76 7.83 -16.39 6.65
N PRO A 77 7.80 -16.37 8.00
CA PRO A 77 7.67 -15.13 8.76
C PRO A 77 8.91 -14.23 8.64
N LEU A 78 10.10 -14.83 8.51
CA LEU A 78 11.36 -14.09 8.40
C LEU A 78 11.41 -13.20 7.15
N VAL A 79 10.84 -13.68 6.04
CA VAL A 79 10.78 -12.94 4.77
C VAL A 79 9.50 -12.10 4.68
N ALA A 80 8.36 -12.65 5.10
CA ALA A 80 7.08 -11.96 4.97
C ALA A 80 6.98 -10.69 5.82
N LEU A 81 7.55 -10.67 7.03
CA LEU A 81 7.51 -9.49 7.89
C LEU A 81 8.28 -8.29 7.31
N PRO A 82 9.55 -8.40 6.88
CA PRO A 82 10.24 -7.31 6.20
C PRO A 82 9.50 -6.80 4.97
N VAL A 83 8.98 -7.70 4.13
CA VAL A 83 8.24 -7.30 2.92
C VAL A 83 6.96 -6.55 3.29
N MET A 84 6.21 -7.02 4.29
CA MET A 84 5.03 -6.33 4.81
C MET A 84 5.38 -4.93 5.32
N ILE A 85 6.48 -4.78 6.07
CA ILE A 85 6.94 -3.48 6.57
C ILE A 85 7.23 -2.52 5.41
N VAL A 86 7.92 -2.99 4.36
CA VAL A 86 8.18 -2.19 3.16
C VAL A 86 6.88 -1.74 2.48
N CYS A 87 5.89 -2.63 2.35
CA CYS A 87 4.58 -2.28 1.81
C CYS A 87 3.86 -1.23 2.67
N VAL A 88 3.90 -1.35 4.00
CA VAL A 88 3.31 -0.37 4.91
C VAL A 88 4.01 0.99 4.80
N VAL A 89 5.34 1.02 4.78
CA VAL A 89 6.11 2.27 4.62
C VAL A 89 5.76 2.94 3.28
N ALA A 90 5.68 2.17 2.20
CA ALA A 90 5.29 2.68 0.90
C ALA A 90 3.87 3.27 0.90
N LEU A 91 2.90 2.62 1.58
CA LEU A 91 1.55 3.17 1.78
C LEU A 91 1.58 4.50 2.52
N VAL A 92 2.37 4.59 3.60
CA VAL A 92 2.48 5.82 4.40
C VAL A 92 3.06 6.96 3.55
N VAL A 93 4.10 6.71 2.77
CA VAL A 93 4.72 7.71 1.88
C VAL A 93 3.75 8.15 0.78
N LEU A 94 3.04 7.21 0.15
CA LEU A 94 2.02 7.53 -0.86
C LEU A 94 0.87 8.34 -0.26
N SER A 95 0.42 8.00 0.95
CA SER A 95 -0.64 8.72 1.66
C SER A 95 -0.21 10.15 2.04
N ALA A 96 1.00 10.32 2.58
CA ALA A 96 1.55 11.61 2.96
C ALA A 96 1.74 12.55 1.75
N SER A 97 2.28 12.03 0.64
CA SER A 97 2.49 12.80 -0.59
C SER A 97 1.16 13.25 -1.24
N GLY A 98 0.13 12.40 -1.19
CA GLY A 98 -1.22 12.77 -1.65
C GLY A 98 -1.85 13.88 -0.81
N LYS A 99 -1.63 13.86 0.51
CA LYS A 99 -2.16 14.87 1.43
C LYS A 99 -1.46 16.23 1.29
N ALA A 100 -0.15 16.23 1.05
CA ALA A 100 0.63 17.46 0.84
C ALA A 100 0.24 18.19 -0.45
N ARG A 101 -0.12 17.46 -1.52
CA ARG A 101 -0.53 18.05 -2.81
C ARG A 101 -1.95 18.63 -2.82
N ARG A 102 -2.79 18.26 -1.84
CA ARG A 102 -4.18 18.73 -1.70
C ARG A 102 -4.31 20.05 -0.92
N ARG A 103 -3.26 20.51 -0.23
CA ARG A 103 -3.21 21.82 0.44
C ARG A 103 -2.60 22.85 -0.49
#